data_AF-A0A1I6H9K6-F1
#
_entry.id   AF-A0A1I6H9K6-F1
#
_cell.length_a   1.000
_cell.length_b   1.000
_cell.length_c   1.000
_cell.angle_alpha   90.00
_cell.angle_beta   90.00
_cell.angle_gamma   90.00
#
_symmetry.space_group_name_H-M   'P 1'
#
loop_
_entity.id
_entity.type
_entity.pdbx_description
1 polymer ?
#
loop_
_entity_poly.entity_id
_entity_poly.type
_entity_poly.pdbx_seq_one_letter_code
_entity_poly.pdbx_strand_id
1 'polypeptide(L)'
;MFRTYVILISLLASSLTLSANTPEAALSSSNTEKKCTDVGSLMDFVGEHIRKAMQADELQMLRYHTFKALNTLVKFKEQVDGCGCDYAQQGIEESHAGLKLATRVNTLDGANILLKRALDDVKEAQEALLEHNTLHTGEYNTGMLAMNTASAKTGNSDRAAEVTGLALEAKIDSSLVAYTRSLDEVVATVPCEEALEFVERVYAHCEKQLMRTDLSPAKRYYNIKTKEITQNALDQLRSCGR
;
A
#
# COMPACT_ATOMS: atom_id res chain seq x y z
N MET A 1 -17.84 -56.47 20.10
CA MET A 1 -19.07 -56.04 19.38
C MET A 1 -18.79 -56.11 17.90
N PHE A 2 -19.26 -57.18 17.25
CA PHE A 2 -19.21 -57.39 15.80
C PHE A 2 -20.66 -57.54 15.31
N ARG A 3 -21.01 -56.87 14.19
CA ARG A 3 -22.04 -57.20 13.17
C ARG A 3 -22.38 -55.93 12.38
N THR A 4 -21.91 -55.79 11.13
CA THR A 4 -22.65 -56.07 9.88
C THR A 4 -24.05 -55.48 9.81
N TYR A 5 -24.29 -54.56 8.87
CA TYR A 5 -25.49 -54.55 8.05
C TYR A 5 -25.20 -53.97 6.66
N VAL A 6 -25.41 -54.80 5.66
CA VAL A 6 -25.52 -54.50 4.23
C VAL A 6 -26.99 -54.25 3.94
N ILE A 7 -27.35 -53.17 3.25
CA ILE A 7 -28.62 -53.05 2.51
C ILE A 7 -28.34 -52.38 1.16
N LEU A 8 -28.56 -53.16 0.09
CA LEU A 8 -28.77 -52.71 -1.29
C LEU A 8 -30.08 -51.92 -1.39
N ILE A 9 -30.18 -50.94 -2.31
CA ILE A 9 -31.30 -50.78 -3.26
C ILE A 9 -30.82 -49.92 -4.47
N SER A 10 -30.68 -50.63 -5.58
CA SER A 10 -31.06 -50.37 -6.97
C SER A 10 -31.42 -48.96 -7.48
N LEU A 11 -30.65 -48.53 -8.50
CA LEU A 11 -31.06 -48.13 -9.87
C LEU A 11 -32.38 -47.37 -10.06
N LEU A 12 -32.28 -46.14 -10.58
CA LEU A 12 -33.03 -45.71 -11.77
C LEU A 12 -32.17 -44.78 -12.65
N ALA A 13 -31.98 -45.21 -13.88
CA ALA A 13 -31.48 -44.41 -14.99
C ALA A 13 -32.59 -43.49 -15.51
N SER A 14 -32.23 -42.31 -16.03
CA SER A 14 -32.71 -41.83 -17.34
C SER A 14 -32.01 -40.53 -17.74
N SER A 15 -31.35 -40.66 -18.87
CA SER A 15 -30.72 -39.68 -19.75
C SER A 15 -31.58 -38.46 -20.11
N LEU A 16 -30.98 -37.27 -20.04
CA LEU A 16 -31.17 -36.20 -21.02
C LEU A 16 -29.83 -35.51 -21.25
N THR A 17 -29.16 -35.87 -22.35
CA THR A 17 -28.16 -35.02 -22.99
C THR A 17 -28.81 -34.39 -24.21
N LEU A 18 -28.92 -33.06 -24.22
CA LEU A 18 -28.97 -32.32 -25.49
C LEU A 18 -28.17 -31.02 -25.38
N SER A 19 -27.26 -30.92 -26.34
CA SER A 19 -26.28 -29.88 -26.64
C SER A 19 -26.89 -28.49 -26.85
N ALA A 20 -26.18 -27.46 -26.39
CA ALA A 20 -25.98 -26.23 -27.16
C ALA A 20 -24.78 -25.43 -26.60
N ASN A 21 -23.71 -25.36 -27.40
CA ASN A 21 -22.65 -24.37 -27.28
C ASN A 21 -23.24 -22.95 -27.43
N THR A 22 -22.97 -22.07 -26.46
CA THR A 22 -22.80 -20.62 -26.70
C THR A 22 -21.72 -20.08 -25.75
N PRO A 23 -20.77 -19.26 -26.23
CA PRO A 23 -19.83 -18.56 -25.37
C PRO A 23 -20.49 -17.24 -24.95
N GLU A 24 -21.25 -17.24 -23.86
CA GLU A 24 -21.64 -15.98 -23.23
C GLU A 24 -20.45 -15.43 -22.47
N ALA A 25 -19.87 -14.39 -23.06
CA ALA A 25 -18.91 -13.50 -22.44
C ALA A 25 -19.50 -12.96 -21.12
N ALA A 26 -19.03 -13.49 -19.99
CA ALA A 26 -19.24 -12.89 -18.69
C ALA A 26 -18.35 -11.64 -18.57
N LEU A 27 -18.79 -10.53 -19.16
CA LEU A 27 -18.38 -9.19 -18.76
C LEU A 27 -18.97 -8.91 -17.37
N SER A 28 -18.32 -9.39 -16.32
CA SER A 28 -18.59 -8.92 -14.96
C SER A 28 -17.83 -7.62 -14.70
N SER A 29 -18.33 -6.54 -15.27
CA SER A 29 -17.92 -5.17 -14.91
C SER A 29 -18.93 -4.61 -13.89
N SER A 30 -18.96 -5.18 -12.69
CA SER A 30 -19.70 -4.60 -11.55
C SER A 30 -19.32 -5.32 -10.24
N ASN A 31 -18.07 -5.17 -9.78
CA ASN A 31 -17.69 -5.63 -8.42
C ASN A 31 -16.47 -4.90 -7.82
N THR A 32 -15.88 -3.94 -8.52
CA THR A 32 -14.76 -3.12 -8.00
C THR A 32 -15.25 -1.94 -7.15
N GLU A 33 -16.43 -1.37 -7.43
CA GLU A 33 -17.00 -0.24 -6.66
C GLU A 33 -17.29 -0.56 -5.19
N LYS A 34 -17.55 -1.84 -4.84
CA LYS A 34 -17.80 -2.28 -3.45
C LYS A 34 -16.54 -2.67 -2.67
N LYS A 35 -15.35 -2.67 -3.30
CA LYS A 35 -14.10 -3.13 -2.64
C LYS A 35 -13.28 -1.99 -2.03
N CYS A 36 -13.60 -0.73 -2.35
CA CYS A 36 -12.94 0.46 -1.80
C CYS A 36 -13.84 1.26 -0.82
N THR A 37 -14.94 0.68 -0.33
CA THR A 37 -15.95 1.38 0.50
C THR A 37 -15.44 1.74 1.90
N ASP A 38 -15.77 2.97 2.30
CA ASP A 38 -15.53 3.67 3.58
C ASP A 38 -14.25 3.29 4.35
N VAL A 39 -13.14 3.40 3.65
CA VAL A 39 -11.79 3.36 4.21
C VAL A 39 -11.57 4.47 5.26
N GLY A 40 -12.24 5.62 5.12
CA GLY A 40 -11.96 6.81 5.91
C GLY A 40 -12.04 6.53 7.40
N SER A 41 -13.12 5.88 7.84
CA SER A 41 -13.32 5.55 9.26
C SER A 41 -12.22 4.64 9.86
N LEU A 42 -11.66 3.71 9.07
CA LEU A 42 -10.57 2.82 9.50
C LEU A 42 -9.24 3.56 9.58
N MET A 43 -8.91 4.38 8.59
CA MET A 43 -7.70 5.22 8.59
C MET A 43 -7.74 6.28 9.69
N ASP A 44 -8.91 6.87 9.94
CA ASP A 44 -9.10 7.82 11.04
C ASP A 44 -8.89 7.14 12.39
N PHE A 45 -9.40 5.91 12.56
CA PHE A 45 -9.18 5.12 13.78
C PHE A 45 -7.69 4.78 13.98
N VAL A 46 -7.00 4.39 12.92
CA VAL A 46 -5.54 4.13 12.95
C VAL A 46 -4.80 5.40 13.34
N GLY A 47 -5.04 6.50 12.63
CA GLY A 47 -4.39 7.79 12.89
C GLY A 47 -4.66 8.29 14.31
N GLU A 48 -5.87 8.12 14.81
CA GLU A 48 -6.23 8.48 16.18
C GLU A 48 -5.44 7.69 17.23
N HIS A 49 -5.28 6.38 17.02
CA HIS A 49 -4.47 5.58 17.93
C HIS A 49 -2.98 5.89 17.83
N ILE A 50 -2.47 6.27 16.66
CA ILE A 50 -1.10 6.73 16.52
C ILE A 50 -0.90 8.05 17.30
N ARG A 51 -1.82 9.02 17.17
CA ARG A 51 -1.75 10.28 17.94
C ARG A 51 -1.81 10.05 19.44
N LYS A 52 -2.69 9.15 19.91
CA LYS A 52 -2.75 8.76 21.33
C LYS A 52 -1.46 8.09 21.80
N ALA A 53 -0.83 7.27 20.96
CA ALA A 53 0.47 6.69 21.27
C ALA A 53 1.55 7.76 21.41
N MET A 54 1.50 8.82 20.58
CA MET A 54 2.45 9.93 20.63
C MET A 54 2.29 10.84 21.85
N GLN A 55 1.08 10.88 22.42
CA GLN A 55 0.75 11.65 23.62
C GLN A 55 0.96 10.86 24.92
N ALA A 56 1.42 9.60 24.84
CA ALA A 56 1.57 8.76 26.01
C ALA A 56 2.83 9.13 26.81
N ASP A 57 2.66 9.28 28.13
CA ASP A 57 3.76 9.56 29.06
C ASP A 57 4.58 8.32 29.42
N GLU A 58 4.10 7.12 29.06
CA GLU A 58 4.73 5.85 29.39
C GLU A 58 4.77 4.90 28.19
N LEU A 59 5.88 4.16 28.04
CA LEU A 59 6.06 3.17 26.97
C LEU A 59 4.97 2.10 26.91
N GLN A 60 4.38 1.76 28.06
CA GLN A 60 3.27 0.81 28.12
C GLN A 60 2.05 1.34 27.38
N MET A 61 1.68 2.59 27.63
CA MET A 61 0.53 3.24 26.99
C MET A 61 0.79 3.54 25.51
N LEU A 62 2.03 3.93 25.18
CA LEU A 62 2.48 4.05 23.80
C LEU A 62 2.27 2.72 23.06
N ARG A 63 2.83 1.62 23.56
CA ARG A 63 2.73 0.29 22.95
C ARG A 63 1.28 -0.17 22.83
N TYR A 64 0.46 0.05 23.86
CA TYR A 64 -0.96 -0.29 23.83
C TYR A 64 -1.69 0.37 22.66
N HIS A 65 -1.51 1.68 22.48
CA HIS A 65 -2.14 2.41 21.39
C HIS A 65 -1.55 2.01 20.03
N THR A 66 -0.24 1.80 19.93
CA THR A 66 0.42 1.30 18.72
C THR A 66 -0.10 -0.09 18.31
N PHE A 67 -0.32 -1.01 19.27
CA PHE A 67 -0.91 -2.32 18.98
C PHE A 67 -2.36 -2.23 18.49
N LYS A 68 -3.14 -1.26 19.00
CA LYS A 68 -4.50 -1.01 18.47
C LYS A 68 -4.45 -0.55 17.01
N ALA A 69 -3.55 0.37 16.67
CA ALA A 69 -3.35 0.81 15.29
C ALA A 69 -2.93 -0.36 14.39
N LEU A 70 -1.95 -1.17 14.82
CA LEU A 70 -1.49 -2.36 14.09
C LEU A 70 -2.62 -3.35 13.79
N ASN A 71 -3.42 -3.69 14.81
CA ASN A 71 -4.50 -4.66 14.66
C ASN A 71 -5.57 -4.16 13.67
N THR A 72 -5.83 -2.86 13.64
CA THR A 72 -6.75 -2.27 12.67
C THR A 72 -6.16 -2.28 11.25
N LEU A 73 -4.88 -1.95 11.07
CA LEU A 73 -4.22 -2.00 9.76
C LEU A 73 -4.19 -3.40 9.16
N VAL A 74 -3.99 -4.44 9.98
CA VAL A 74 -4.03 -5.83 9.50
C VAL A 74 -5.42 -6.17 8.95
N LYS A 75 -6.49 -5.82 9.67
CA LYS A 75 -7.88 -6.00 9.21
C LYS A 75 -8.17 -5.19 7.95
N PHE A 76 -7.60 -4.00 7.87
CA PHE A 76 -7.75 -3.12 6.73
C PHE A 76 -7.08 -3.69 5.48
N LYS A 77 -5.86 -4.24 5.59
CA LYS A 77 -5.16 -4.87 4.46
C LYS A 77 -5.99 -5.96 3.80
N GLU A 78 -6.70 -6.79 4.58
CA GLU A 78 -7.59 -7.83 4.07
C GLU A 78 -8.77 -7.26 3.24
N GLN A 79 -9.19 -6.02 3.53
CA GLN A 79 -10.30 -5.35 2.85
C GLN A 79 -9.85 -4.60 1.59
N VAL A 80 -8.64 -4.02 1.60
CA VAL A 80 -8.13 -3.16 0.52
C VAL A 80 -7.40 -3.94 -0.57
N ASP A 81 -7.00 -5.18 -0.33
CA ASP A 81 -6.30 -6.02 -1.32
C ASP A 81 -7.11 -6.18 -2.63
N GLY A 82 -8.43 -5.99 -2.56
CA GLY A 82 -9.33 -6.00 -3.71
C GLY A 82 -9.61 -4.64 -4.36
N CYS A 83 -9.10 -3.54 -3.82
CA CYS A 83 -9.36 -2.17 -4.29
C CYS A 83 -8.47 -1.77 -5.48
N GLY A 84 -7.26 -2.33 -5.59
CA GLY A 84 -6.35 -2.04 -6.72
C GLY A 84 -5.64 -0.69 -6.65
N CYS A 85 -5.70 0.01 -5.49
CA CYS A 85 -4.93 1.22 -5.25
C CYS A 85 -3.52 0.88 -4.71
N ASP A 86 -2.59 0.69 -5.63
CA ASP A 86 -1.20 0.32 -5.36
C ASP A 86 -0.47 1.27 -4.38
N TYR A 87 -0.71 2.57 -4.51
CA TYR A 87 -0.08 3.60 -3.65
C TYR A 87 -0.58 3.51 -2.22
N ALA A 88 -1.88 3.30 -2.03
CA ALA A 88 -2.44 3.15 -0.71
C ALA A 88 -1.99 1.86 -0.04
N GLN A 89 -1.93 0.76 -0.81
CA GLN A 89 -1.41 -0.52 -0.31
C GLN A 89 0.02 -0.37 0.21
N GLN A 90 0.86 0.41 -0.49
CA GLN A 90 2.22 0.70 -0.06
C GLN A 90 2.26 1.53 1.24
N GLY A 91 1.52 2.64 1.31
CA GLY A 91 1.48 3.47 2.54
C GLY A 91 0.97 2.69 3.77
N ILE A 92 0.00 1.79 3.58
CA ILE A 92 -0.48 0.87 4.63
C ILE A 92 0.63 -0.09 5.09
N GLU A 93 1.40 -0.66 4.15
CA GLU A 93 2.50 -1.58 4.46
C GLU A 93 3.66 -0.88 5.18
N GLU A 94 4.02 0.32 4.73
CA GLU A 94 5.06 1.15 5.34
C GLU A 94 4.64 1.58 6.76
N SER A 95 3.40 2.05 6.93
CA SER A 95 2.86 2.36 8.27
C SER A 95 2.88 1.14 9.18
N HIS A 96 2.44 -0.03 8.70
CA HIS A 96 2.48 -1.26 9.49
C HIS A 96 3.91 -1.65 9.91
N ALA A 97 4.90 -1.47 9.04
CA ALA A 97 6.31 -1.69 9.37
C ALA A 97 6.81 -0.68 10.43
N GLY A 98 6.51 0.61 10.26
CA GLY A 98 6.86 1.67 11.20
C GLY A 98 6.27 1.44 12.60
N LEU A 99 4.98 1.08 12.67
CA LEU A 99 4.33 0.78 13.95
C LEU A 99 4.92 -0.46 14.63
N LYS A 100 5.26 -1.51 13.87
CA LYS A 100 5.95 -2.68 14.42
C LYS A 100 7.28 -2.29 15.06
N LEU A 101 8.05 -1.42 14.40
CA LEU A 101 9.30 -0.92 14.96
C LEU A 101 9.04 -0.07 16.22
N ALA A 102 8.06 0.83 16.19
CA ALA A 102 7.70 1.68 17.33
C ALA A 102 7.37 0.88 18.61
N THR A 103 6.76 -0.31 18.48
CA THR A 103 6.48 -1.18 19.65
C THR A 103 7.75 -1.76 20.30
N ARG A 104 8.87 -1.83 19.57
CA ARG A 104 10.12 -2.48 19.99
C ARG A 104 11.14 -1.49 20.57
N VAL A 105 10.98 -0.20 20.31
CA VAL A 105 11.86 0.83 20.86
C VAL A 105 11.62 0.97 22.36
N ASN A 106 12.67 1.33 23.10
CA ASN A 106 12.67 1.44 24.56
C ASN A 106 12.73 2.89 25.06
N THR A 107 12.54 3.86 24.18
CA THR A 107 12.49 5.30 24.47
C THR A 107 11.23 5.89 23.85
N LEU A 108 10.62 6.87 24.53
CA LEU A 108 9.42 7.56 24.02
C LEU A 108 9.76 8.35 22.76
N ASP A 109 10.90 9.05 22.77
CA ASP A 109 11.34 9.88 21.63
C ASP A 109 11.60 9.03 20.39
N GLY A 110 12.35 7.93 20.53
CA GLY A 110 12.62 7.01 19.42
C GLY A 110 11.35 6.36 18.87
N ALA A 111 10.38 6.04 19.74
CA ALA A 111 9.08 5.54 19.30
C ALA A 111 8.26 6.64 18.60
N ASN A 112 8.28 7.88 19.09
CA ASN A 112 7.53 9.01 18.53
C ASN A 112 7.93 9.35 17.10
N ILE A 113 9.20 9.22 16.76
CA ILE A 113 9.70 9.41 15.39
C ILE A 113 9.06 8.40 14.43
N LEU A 114 9.07 7.12 14.83
CA LEU A 114 8.48 6.04 14.05
C LEU A 114 6.95 6.18 13.94
N LEU A 115 6.30 6.63 15.02
CA LEU A 115 4.87 6.91 15.03
C LEU A 115 4.51 8.08 14.12
N LYS A 116 5.30 9.15 14.12
CA LYS A 116 5.11 10.31 13.23
C LYS A 116 5.20 9.88 11.76
N ARG A 117 6.22 9.08 11.40
CA ARG A 117 6.35 8.53 10.04
C ARG A 117 5.15 7.66 9.67
N ALA A 118 4.79 6.71 10.54
CA ALA A 118 3.66 5.82 10.30
C ALA A 118 2.31 6.57 10.18
N LEU A 119 2.17 7.71 10.86
CA LEU A 119 1.00 8.59 10.73
C LEU A 119 0.97 9.29 9.36
N ASP A 120 2.10 9.74 8.88
CA ASP A 120 2.19 10.38 7.55
C ASP A 120 1.94 9.35 6.44
N ASP A 121 2.47 8.14 6.55
CA ASP A 121 2.19 7.04 5.62
C ASP A 121 0.68 6.69 5.56
N VAL A 122 -0.03 6.76 6.69
CA VAL A 122 -1.49 6.57 6.76
C VAL A 122 -2.23 7.70 6.07
N LYS A 123 -1.80 8.96 6.24
CA LYS A 123 -2.43 10.10 5.54
C LYS A 123 -2.21 10.01 4.04
N GLU A 124 -1.00 9.70 3.60
CA GLU A 124 -0.67 9.52 2.18
C GLU A 124 -1.51 8.39 1.57
N ALA A 125 -1.68 7.27 2.29
CA ALA A 125 -2.55 6.18 1.85
C ALA A 125 -4.04 6.60 1.78
N GLN A 126 -4.51 7.39 2.75
CA GLN A 126 -5.87 7.92 2.77
C GLN A 126 -6.11 8.89 1.60
N GLU A 127 -5.18 9.80 1.33
CA GLU A 127 -5.23 10.72 0.18
C GLU A 127 -5.23 9.97 -1.14
N ALA A 128 -4.36 8.96 -1.29
CA ALA A 128 -4.31 8.12 -2.47
C ALA A 128 -5.63 7.36 -2.70
N LEU A 129 -6.31 6.90 -1.63
CA LEU A 129 -7.62 6.24 -1.75
C LEU A 129 -8.74 7.21 -2.08
N LEU A 130 -8.73 8.43 -1.53
CA LEU A 130 -9.69 9.47 -1.88
C LEU A 130 -9.58 9.81 -3.37
N GLU A 131 -8.37 10.06 -3.86
CA GLU A 131 -8.14 10.36 -5.27
C GLU A 131 -8.50 9.18 -6.18
N HIS A 132 -8.08 7.98 -5.84
CA HIS A 132 -8.43 6.75 -6.57
C HIS A 132 -9.95 6.58 -6.67
N ASN A 133 -10.68 6.79 -5.57
CA ASN A 133 -12.14 6.75 -5.57
C ASN A 133 -12.75 7.84 -6.46
N THR A 134 -12.22 9.07 -6.47
CA THR A 134 -12.73 10.13 -7.35
C THR A 134 -12.51 9.83 -8.84
N LEU A 135 -11.40 9.17 -9.19
CA LEU A 135 -11.10 8.77 -10.57
C LEU A 135 -11.98 7.60 -11.03
N HIS A 136 -12.39 6.72 -10.10
CA HIS A 136 -13.32 5.62 -10.39
C HIS A 136 -14.80 6.05 -10.38
N THR A 137 -15.16 7.12 -9.65
CA THR A 137 -16.56 7.60 -9.47
C THR A 137 -16.89 8.89 -10.21
N GLY A 138 -15.93 9.55 -10.88
CA GLY A 138 -16.18 10.75 -11.67
C GLY A 138 -16.96 10.48 -12.96
N GLU A 139 -17.76 11.47 -13.40
CA GLU A 139 -18.52 11.49 -14.67
C GLU A 139 -17.68 11.21 -15.95
N TYR A 140 -16.36 11.11 -15.82
CA TYR A 140 -15.41 10.75 -16.88
C TYR A 140 -15.04 9.26 -16.93
N ASN A 141 -15.71 8.39 -16.15
CA ASN A 141 -15.60 6.94 -16.31
C ASN A 141 -16.37 6.51 -17.58
N THR A 142 -15.82 6.92 -18.71
CA THR A 142 -16.34 6.59 -20.02
C THR A 142 -16.14 5.10 -20.28
N GLY A 143 -17.26 4.40 -20.44
CA GLY A 143 -17.35 3.20 -21.27
C GLY A 143 -17.04 3.50 -22.74
N MET A 144 -15.91 4.18 -23.02
CA MET A 144 -15.46 4.56 -24.35
C MET A 144 -13.98 4.20 -24.53
N LEU A 145 -13.60 2.99 -24.17
CA LEU A 145 -12.40 2.34 -24.71
C LEU A 145 -12.72 0.94 -25.27
N ALA A 146 -13.86 0.82 -25.97
CA ALA A 146 -14.05 -0.24 -26.97
C ALA A 146 -13.45 0.24 -28.30
N MET A 147 -12.12 0.23 -28.41
CA MET A 147 -11.44 0.42 -29.69
C MET A 147 -11.63 -0.85 -30.53
N ASN A 148 -12.76 -0.94 -31.23
CA ASN A 148 -12.93 -1.92 -32.28
C ASN A 148 -12.09 -1.48 -33.48
N THR A 149 -10.99 -2.18 -33.72
CA THR A 149 -10.18 -2.04 -34.93
C THR A 149 -10.96 -2.49 -36.16
N ALA A 150 -11.49 -1.55 -36.94
CA ALA A 150 -11.66 -1.73 -38.38
C ALA A 150 -11.80 -0.36 -39.09
N SER A 151 -10.91 -0.14 -40.04
CA SER A 151 -10.94 0.89 -41.11
C SER A 151 -10.20 2.20 -40.83
N ALA A 152 -9.01 2.26 -41.42
CA ALA A 152 -8.15 3.42 -41.53
C ALA A 152 -8.81 4.61 -42.24
N LYS A 153 -8.53 5.83 -41.75
CA LYS A 153 -7.80 6.87 -42.53
C LYS A 153 -7.52 8.15 -41.71
N THR A 154 -6.26 8.57 -41.85
CA THR A 154 -5.70 9.94 -41.79
C THR A 154 -5.70 10.72 -40.46
N GLY A 155 -4.47 11.03 -39.99
CA GLY A 155 -4.14 12.29 -39.32
C GLY A 155 -3.41 12.14 -37.98
N ASN A 156 -2.10 12.42 -37.99
CA ASN A 156 -1.19 12.61 -36.84
C ASN A 156 -1.83 12.77 -35.44
N SER A 157 -1.39 11.94 -34.49
CA SER A 157 -1.04 12.38 -33.13
C SER A 157 -0.20 11.30 -32.42
N ASP A 158 1.08 11.22 -32.76
CA ASP A 158 2.11 10.62 -31.92
C ASP A 158 2.40 11.57 -30.74
N ARG A 159 1.49 11.75 -29.77
CA ARG A 159 1.76 12.57 -28.56
C ARG A 159 1.01 12.20 -27.27
N ALA A 160 0.37 11.04 -27.16
CA ALA A 160 -0.35 10.67 -25.94
C ALA A 160 0.44 9.78 -24.94
N ALA A 161 1.63 9.27 -25.31
CA ALA A 161 2.35 8.28 -24.50
C ALA A 161 3.48 8.82 -23.62
N GLU A 162 3.86 10.10 -23.77
CA GLU A 162 5.04 10.67 -23.08
C GLU A 162 4.69 11.59 -21.90
N VAL A 163 3.43 12.05 -21.81
CA VAL A 163 2.96 13.00 -20.78
C VAL A 163 2.69 12.31 -19.43
N THR A 164 2.43 11.00 -19.42
CA THR A 164 2.04 10.27 -18.20
C THR A 164 3.23 9.95 -17.29
N GLY A 165 4.43 9.71 -17.84
CA GLY A 165 5.63 9.40 -17.05
C GLY A 165 6.12 10.58 -16.21
N LEU A 166 6.29 11.75 -16.83
CA LEU A 166 6.80 12.95 -16.15
C LEU A 166 5.85 13.50 -15.08
N ALA A 167 4.53 13.44 -15.32
CA ALA A 167 3.54 13.87 -14.33
C ALA A 167 3.50 12.93 -13.10
N LEU A 168 3.72 11.64 -13.33
CA LEU A 168 3.79 10.62 -12.28
C LEU A 168 5.06 10.78 -11.42
N GLU A 169 6.21 10.97 -12.06
CA GLU A 169 7.50 11.20 -11.39
C GLU A 169 7.47 12.48 -10.54
N ALA A 170 6.96 13.58 -11.10
CA ALA A 170 6.83 14.85 -10.37
C ALA A 170 5.94 14.73 -9.12
N LYS A 171 4.88 13.91 -9.20
CA LYS A 171 4.00 13.65 -8.06
C LYS A 171 4.68 12.80 -6.99
N ILE A 172 5.45 11.79 -7.41
CA ILE A 172 6.28 10.98 -6.50
C ILE A 172 7.36 11.85 -5.82
N ASP A 173 8.01 12.72 -6.57
CA ASP A 173 9.01 13.64 -6.01
C ASP A 173 8.35 14.58 -4.98
N SER A 174 7.13 15.05 -5.24
CA SER A 174 6.38 15.88 -4.30
C SER A 174 6.02 15.14 -3.01
N SER A 175 5.65 13.85 -3.05
CA SER A 175 5.36 13.10 -1.82
C SER A 175 6.63 12.83 -1.02
N LEU A 176 7.77 12.68 -1.69
CA LEU A 176 9.07 12.45 -1.04
C LEU A 176 9.65 13.69 -0.33
N VAL A 177 9.08 14.88 -0.51
CA VAL A 177 9.49 16.09 0.23
C VAL A 177 9.26 15.93 1.74
N ALA A 178 8.11 15.36 2.13
CA ALA A 178 7.80 15.13 3.53
C ALA A 178 8.75 14.08 4.13
N TYR A 179 9.00 12.98 3.40
CA TYR A 179 9.97 11.97 3.77
C TYR A 179 11.37 12.56 3.98
N THR A 180 11.84 13.36 3.03
CA THR A 180 13.17 14.03 3.11
C THR A 180 13.27 14.87 4.38
N ARG A 181 12.26 15.70 4.67
CA ARG A 181 12.24 16.53 5.87
C ARG A 181 12.27 15.70 7.16
N SER A 182 11.49 14.62 7.22
CA SER A 182 11.48 13.72 8.38
C SER A 182 12.81 13.01 8.55
N LEU A 183 13.47 12.65 7.45
CA LEU A 183 14.79 12.04 7.47
C LEU A 183 15.87 13.02 7.94
N ASP A 184 15.81 14.28 7.49
CA ASP A 184 16.71 15.34 7.96
C ASP A 184 16.52 15.59 9.47
N GLU A 185 15.28 15.56 9.96
CA GLU A 185 14.97 15.67 11.39
C GLU A 185 15.56 14.48 12.18
N VAL A 186 15.47 13.26 11.65
CA VAL A 186 16.11 12.07 12.24
C VAL A 186 17.63 12.26 12.34
N VAL A 187 18.28 12.64 11.24
CA VAL A 187 19.73 12.88 11.20
C VAL A 187 20.16 13.95 12.19
N ALA A 188 19.34 14.99 12.40
CA ALA A 188 19.68 16.13 13.25
C ALA A 188 19.39 15.91 14.75
N THR A 189 18.37 15.11 15.08
CA THR A 189 17.83 15.07 16.45
C THR A 189 18.02 13.74 17.17
N VAL A 190 18.26 12.65 16.43
CA VAL A 190 18.34 11.29 16.99
C VAL A 190 19.78 10.95 17.35
N PRO A 191 20.02 10.22 18.45
CA PRO A 191 21.35 9.68 18.76
C PRO A 191 21.94 8.94 17.58
N CYS A 192 23.23 9.17 17.31
CA CYS A 192 23.73 8.86 15.98
C CYS A 192 23.73 7.37 15.60
N GLU A 193 23.93 6.48 16.57
CA GLU A 193 23.82 5.02 16.36
C GLU A 193 22.39 4.61 16.00
N GLU A 194 21.38 5.15 16.69
CA GLU A 194 19.97 4.90 16.41
C GLU A 194 19.54 5.47 15.05
N ALA A 195 20.05 6.66 14.71
CA ALA A 195 19.83 7.27 13.41
C ALA A 195 20.45 6.41 12.30
N LEU A 196 21.71 5.98 12.45
CA LEU A 196 22.41 5.16 11.49
C LEU A 196 21.65 3.84 11.23
N GLU A 197 21.27 3.13 12.29
CA GLU A 197 20.48 1.91 12.15
C GLU A 197 19.15 2.12 11.42
N PHE A 198 18.46 3.23 11.71
CA PHE A 198 17.21 3.56 11.04
C PHE A 198 17.43 3.77 9.54
N VAL A 199 18.39 4.59 9.18
CA VAL A 199 18.68 4.94 7.78
C VAL A 199 19.17 3.70 7.00
N GLU A 200 20.02 2.86 7.59
CA GLU A 200 20.48 1.61 6.97
C GLU A 200 19.34 0.64 6.69
N ARG A 201 18.38 0.52 7.62
CA ARG A 201 17.20 -0.34 7.44
C ARG A 201 16.32 0.13 6.28
N VAL A 202 16.10 1.44 6.15
CA VAL A 202 15.31 2.00 5.04
C VAL A 202 16.04 1.78 3.72
N TYR A 203 17.34 2.04 3.67
CA TYR A 203 18.16 1.83 2.47
C TYR A 203 18.10 0.35 2.02
N ALA A 204 18.34 -0.59 2.94
CA ALA A 204 18.28 -2.01 2.66
C ALA A 204 16.88 -2.49 2.23
N HIS A 205 15.81 -1.88 2.78
CA HIS A 205 14.45 -2.15 2.34
C HIS A 205 14.26 -1.79 0.86
N CYS A 206 14.65 -0.57 0.47
CA CYS A 206 14.53 -0.13 -0.92
C CYS A 206 15.36 -1.00 -1.87
N GLU A 207 16.57 -1.41 -1.48
CA GLU A 207 17.36 -2.37 -2.28
C GLU A 207 16.62 -3.69 -2.48
N LYS A 208 16.07 -4.26 -1.40
CA LYS A 208 15.29 -5.49 -1.47
C LYS A 208 14.07 -5.36 -2.39
N GLN A 209 13.37 -4.22 -2.35
CA GLN A 209 12.23 -3.98 -3.24
C GLN A 209 12.67 -3.82 -4.70
N LEU A 210 13.80 -3.18 -4.98
CA LEU A 210 14.28 -2.99 -6.35
C LEU A 210 14.71 -4.30 -7.03
N MET A 211 15.06 -5.32 -6.25
CA MET A 211 15.41 -6.67 -6.73
C MET A 211 14.19 -7.48 -7.17
N ARG A 212 12.97 -7.04 -6.84
CA ARG A 212 11.74 -7.69 -7.28
C ARG A 212 11.44 -7.38 -8.75
N THR A 213 10.97 -8.39 -9.47
CA THR A 213 10.61 -8.29 -10.89
C THR A 213 9.17 -7.85 -11.12
N ASP A 214 8.33 -7.89 -10.08
CA ASP A 214 6.89 -7.58 -10.10
C ASP A 214 6.56 -6.13 -9.70
N LEU A 215 7.54 -5.21 -9.75
CA LEU A 215 7.30 -3.80 -9.44
C LEU A 215 6.72 -3.04 -10.63
N SER A 216 5.67 -2.28 -10.35
CA SER A 216 5.20 -1.25 -11.29
C SER A 216 6.27 -0.18 -11.51
N PRO A 217 6.26 0.52 -12.67
CA PRO A 217 7.21 1.61 -12.94
C PRO A 217 7.21 2.69 -11.85
N ALA A 218 6.03 3.05 -11.33
CA ALA A 218 5.85 3.96 -10.20
C ALA A 218 6.60 3.50 -8.94
N LYS A 219 6.37 2.26 -8.50
CA LYS A 219 7.02 1.68 -7.31
C LYS A 219 8.53 1.61 -7.49
N ARG A 220 8.99 1.29 -8.71
CA ARG A 220 10.41 1.29 -9.04
C ARG A 220 11.02 2.69 -8.92
N TYR A 221 10.38 3.70 -9.52
CA TYR A 221 10.84 5.09 -9.42
C TYR A 221 10.87 5.57 -7.96
N TYR A 222 9.78 5.38 -7.21
CA TYR A 222 9.71 5.70 -5.78
C TYR A 222 10.86 5.07 -5.00
N ASN A 223 11.08 3.75 -5.12
CA ASN A 223 12.14 3.06 -4.39
C ASN A 223 13.55 3.53 -4.81
N ILE A 224 13.76 3.93 -6.07
CA ILE A 224 15.01 4.54 -6.51
C ILE A 224 15.22 5.89 -5.81
N LYS A 225 14.22 6.79 -5.86
CA LYS A 225 14.32 8.12 -5.26
C LYS A 225 14.45 8.07 -3.74
N THR A 226 13.65 7.24 -3.06
CA THR A 226 13.77 7.02 -1.62
C THR A 226 15.14 6.48 -1.26
N LYS A 227 15.68 5.52 -2.01
CA LYS A 227 17.04 5.01 -1.82
C LYS A 227 18.10 6.10 -1.99
N GLU A 228 17.99 6.96 -3.01
CA GLU A 228 18.91 8.10 -3.23
C GLU A 228 18.90 9.07 -2.05
N ILE A 229 17.71 9.48 -1.60
CA ILE A 229 17.53 10.36 -0.44
C ILE A 229 18.13 9.71 0.82
N THR A 230 17.85 8.42 1.04
CA THR A 230 18.36 7.65 2.18
C THR A 230 19.88 7.50 2.14
N GLN A 231 20.46 7.30 0.95
CA GLN A 231 21.91 7.22 0.78
C GLN A 231 22.59 8.53 1.17
N ASN A 232 22.01 9.68 0.81
CA ASN A 232 22.54 10.97 1.21
C ASN A 232 22.55 11.15 2.74
N ALA A 233 21.52 10.65 3.43
CA ALA A 233 21.49 10.64 4.89
C ALA A 233 22.53 9.67 5.48
N LEU A 234 22.72 8.48 4.90
CA LEU A 234 23.80 7.56 5.31
C LEU A 234 25.17 8.24 5.21
N ASP A 235 25.41 8.95 4.12
CA ASP A 235 26.68 9.62 3.88
C ASP A 235 26.97 10.70 4.92
N GLN A 236 25.94 11.39 5.42
CA GLN A 236 26.04 12.34 6.53
C GLN A 236 26.33 11.65 7.87
N LEU A 237 25.76 10.46 8.09
CA LEU A 237 25.92 9.68 9.32
C LEU A 237 27.19 8.80 9.32
N ARG A 238 27.92 8.67 8.21
CA ARG A 238 29.15 7.85 8.09
C ARG A 238 30.22 8.19 9.14
N SER A 239 30.27 9.43 9.63
CA SER A 239 31.21 9.83 10.67
C SER A 239 30.86 9.34 12.07
N CYS A 240 29.65 8.81 12.28
CA CYS A 240 29.20 8.32 13.59
C CYS A 240 29.61 6.87 13.89
N GLY A 241 30.07 6.12 12.89
CA GLY A 241 30.62 4.77 13.06
C GLY A 241 32.12 4.73 13.36
N ARG A 242 32.73 5.84 13.83
CA ARG A 242 34.14 5.92 14.23
C ARG A 242 34.29 6.20 15.71
#